data_AF-A0A960MH51-F1
#
_entry.id   AF-A0A960MH51-F1
#
_cell.length_a   1.000
_cell.length_b   1.000
_cell.length_c   1.000
_cell.angle_alpha   90.00
_cell.angle_beta   90.00
_cell.angle_gamma   90.00
#
_symmetry.space_group_name_H-M   'P 1'
#
loop_
_entity.id
_entity.type
_entity.pdbx_description
1 polymer ?
#
loop_
_entity_poly.entity_id
_entity_poly.type
_entity_poly.pdbx_seq_one_letter_code
_entity_poly.pdbx_strand_id
1 'polypeptide(L)'
;MASIIWQLGSSFAEFMGLGSRSTIEEEPLTKLEGELRKVAEFLPADAIRHFNKENVSVGLDLTRMDATDLNSLFDLMASSFWFDKDVQALFVQHKGSFNITPSPMQPGTSVDEAAEKCCQMASLILKKAPSVMDDNLKIMWDKLIAQFPAIFPPKESTQEMRAWINADASQAAMQSVQKLELGRSKMQIVPPEVNRISQLSQVYLYESELGSYPYVFEAHPRESKIRKNLKMDTFSFSRGPYHLPCASRII
;
A
#
# COMPACT_ATOMS: atom_id res chain seq x y z
N MET A 1 -9.41 -29.80 70.39
CA MET A 1 -8.13 -30.55 70.30
C MET A 1 -8.13 -31.19 68.92
N ALA A 2 -7.58 -30.51 67.92
CA ALA A 2 -6.14 -30.51 67.59
C ALA A 2 -5.81 -31.79 66.81
N SER A 3 -5.07 -31.80 65.72
CA SER A 3 -4.22 -30.81 65.08
C SER A 3 -3.86 -31.40 63.72
N ILE A 4 -3.68 -30.53 62.72
CA ILE A 4 -2.50 -30.48 61.83
C ILE A 4 -1.93 -31.83 61.37
N ILE A 5 -2.03 -32.10 60.06
CA ILE A 5 -1.04 -32.75 59.16
C ILE A 5 -1.82 -33.01 57.85
N TRP A 6 -1.60 -32.48 56.65
CA TRP A 6 -0.59 -31.71 55.91
C TRP A 6 -1.42 -31.10 54.74
N GLN A 7 -1.43 -29.83 54.31
CA GLN A 7 -0.36 -28.87 54.02
C GLN A 7 0.78 -29.40 53.14
N LEU A 8 0.47 -30.14 52.06
CA LEU A 8 1.32 -30.28 50.86
C LEU A 8 0.51 -30.50 49.56
N GLY A 9 -0.67 -29.88 49.44
CA GLY A 9 -1.48 -29.95 48.22
C GLY A 9 -1.21 -28.84 47.19
N SER A 10 -0.55 -27.75 47.59
CA SER A 10 -0.37 -26.57 46.72
C SER A 10 1.04 -26.41 46.13
N SER A 11 2.02 -27.20 46.61
CA SER A 11 3.41 -27.05 46.16
C SER A 11 3.78 -27.95 44.96
N PHE A 12 2.91 -28.88 44.53
CA PHE A 12 3.21 -29.75 43.39
C PHE A 12 2.82 -29.13 42.04
N ALA A 13 1.85 -28.19 42.03
CA ALA A 13 1.50 -27.43 40.83
C ALA A 13 2.54 -26.32 40.52
N GLU A 14 3.17 -25.74 41.55
CA GLU A 14 4.28 -24.78 41.37
C GLU A 14 5.61 -25.46 40.99
N PHE A 15 5.80 -26.73 41.35
CA PHE A 15 7.01 -27.49 41.00
C PHE A 15 6.98 -28.08 39.58
N MET A 16 5.80 -28.19 38.96
CA MET A 16 5.63 -28.77 37.62
C MET A 16 5.75 -27.78 36.46
N GLY A 17 6.12 -26.51 36.70
CA GLY A 17 6.50 -25.58 35.62
C GLY A 17 5.49 -25.43 34.48
N LEU A 18 4.21 -25.76 34.69
CA LEU A 18 3.15 -25.55 33.71
C LEU A 18 2.66 -24.10 33.83
N GLY A 19 3.57 -23.19 33.49
CA GLY A 19 3.29 -21.78 33.23
C GLY A 19 2.23 -21.68 32.13
N SER A 20 0.98 -21.60 32.57
CA SER A 20 -0.17 -21.39 31.69
C SER A 20 -0.28 -19.90 31.40
N ARG A 21 0.47 -19.46 30.40
CA ARG A 21 0.19 -18.37 29.45
C ARG A 21 1.46 -18.06 28.65
N SER A 22 1.78 -18.92 27.69
CA SER A 22 2.38 -18.41 26.47
C SER A 22 1.25 -17.71 25.72
N THR A 23 1.21 -16.38 25.77
CA THR A 23 0.93 -15.64 24.53
C THR A 23 1.88 -16.23 23.51
N ILE A 24 1.37 -17.08 22.62
CA ILE A 24 2.15 -17.59 21.49
C ILE A 24 2.53 -16.33 20.74
N GLU A 25 3.77 -15.87 20.90
CA GLU A 25 4.32 -14.77 20.12
C GLU A 25 4.20 -15.21 18.67
N GLU A 26 3.26 -14.59 17.96
CA GLU A 26 3.02 -14.87 16.55
C GLU A 26 4.32 -14.58 15.80
N GLU A 27 4.85 -15.57 15.10
CA GLU A 27 6.12 -15.47 14.39
C GLU A 27 6.10 -14.23 13.46
N PRO A 28 7.11 -13.34 13.50
CA PRO A 28 7.09 -12.06 12.77
C PRO A 28 6.74 -12.18 11.29
N LEU A 29 7.17 -13.25 10.63
CA LEU A 29 6.85 -13.52 9.22
C LEU A 29 5.39 -13.92 9.00
N THR A 30 4.77 -14.63 9.93
CA THR A 30 3.35 -14.99 9.86
C THR A 30 2.47 -13.76 10.08
N LYS A 31 2.84 -12.90 11.04
CA LYS A 31 2.21 -11.59 11.24
C LYS A 31 2.33 -10.73 9.98
N LEU A 32 3.53 -10.67 9.39
CA LEU A 32 3.77 -9.92 8.15
C LEU A 32 2.90 -10.41 7.00
N GLU A 33 2.82 -11.73 6.78
CA GLU A 33 1.96 -12.33 5.76
C GLU A 33 0.48 -11.89 5.92
N GLY A 34 -0.01 -11.88 7.16
CA GLY A 34 -1.36 -11.42 7.49
C GLY A 34 -1.59 -9.94 7.17
N GLU A 35 -0.66 -9.07 7.52
CA GLU A 35 -0.73 -7.63 7.22
C GLU A 35 -0.63 -7.37 5.71
N LEU A 36 0.29 -8.04 5.01
CA LEU A 36 0.44 -7.91 3.56
C LEU A 36 -0.82 -8.33 2.80
N ARG A 37 -1.52 -9.37 3.27
CA ARG A 37 -2.79 -9.80 2.67
C ARG A 37 -3.86 -8.71 2.74
N LYS A 38 -3.90 -7.94 3.84
CA LYS A 38 -4.80 -6.78 3.97
C LYS A 38 -4.32 -5.63 3.10
N VAL A 39 -3.01 -5.35 3.08
CA VAL A 39 -2.42 -4.28 2.26
C VAL A 39 -2.64 -4.54 0.76
N ALA A 40 -2.70 -5.81 0.34
CA ALA A 40 -2.92 -6.21 -1.05
C ALA A 40 -4.26 -5.72 -1.65
N GLU A 41 -5.22 -5.33 -0.82
CA GLU A 41 -6.44 -4.64 -1.24
C GLU A 41 -6.16 -3.22 -1.77
N PHE A 42 -5.14 -2.56 -1.21
CA PHE A 42 -4.76 -1.19 -1.51
C PHE A 42 -3.55 -1.09 -2.44
N LEU A 43 -2.61 -2.03 -2.33
CA LEU A 43 -1.40 -2.12 -3.15
C LEU A 43 -1.41 -3.47 -3.90
N PRO A 44 -1.96 -3.54 -5.11
CA PRO A 44 -2.01 -4.75 -5.91
C PRO A 44 -0.65 -5.26 -6.40
N ALA A 45 0.47 -4.84 -5.81
CA ALA A 45 1.77 -5.23 -6.28
C ALA A 45 1.87 -6.76 -6.24
N ASP A 46 2.24 -7.36 -7.38
CA ASP A 46 2.40 -8.81 -7.48
C ASP A 46 3.35 -9.34 -6.40
N ALA A 47 4.35 -8.54 -6.06
CA ALA A 47 5.23 -8.74 -4.92
C ALA A 47 4.44 -9.02 -3.62
N ILE A 48 3.53 -8.13 -3.21
CA ILE A 48 2.76 -8.26 -1.96
C ILE A 48 1.83 -9.48 -2.00
N ARG A 49 1.26 -9.81 -3.15
CA ARG A 49 0.30 -10.93 -3.32
C ARG A 49 0.95 -12.31 -3.30
N HIS A 50 2.20 -12.42 -3.75
CA HIS A 50 2.93 -13.67 -3.83
C HIS A 50 4.04 -13.76 -2.77
N PHE A 51 3.96 -12.95 -1.72
CA PHE A 51 4.85 -13.06 -0.57
C PHE A 51 4.80 -14.49 -0.01
N ASN A 52 5.96 -15.13 0.08
CA ASN A 52 6.10 -16.48 0.63
C ASN A 52 7.09 -16.45 1.79
N LYS A 53 6.59 -16.65 3.01
CA LYS A 53 7.40 -16.66 4.23
C LYS A 53 8.47 -17.77 4.27
N GLU A 54 8.29 -18.85 3.51
CA GLU A 54 9.25 -19.97 3.46
C GLU A 54 10.50 -19.65 2.63
N ASN A 55 10.48 -18.57 1.85
CA ASN A 55 11.56 -18.18 0.95
C ASN A 55 11.85 -16.68 1.06
N VAL A 56 12.24 -16.23 2.25
CA VAL A 56 12.49 -14.82 2.56
C VAL A 56 13.99 -14.57 2.78
N SER A 57 14.47 -13.42 2.31
CA SER A 57 15.82 -12.91 2.49
C SER A 57 15.80 -11.42 2.87
N VAL A 58 16.90 -10.94 3.44
CA VAL A 58 17.15 -9.51 3.76
C VAL A 58 18.22 -8.93 2.82
N GLY A 59 18.68 -9.74 1.86
CA GLY A 59 19.77 -9.41 0.95
C GLY A 59 19.28 -8.62 -0.26
N LEU A 60 20.07 -7.63 -0.65
CA LEU A 60 19.80 -6.79 -1.81
C LEU A 60 20.10 -7.58 -3.09
N ASP A 61 19.13 -8.33 -3.60
CA ASP A 61 19.24 -9.01 -4.89
C ASP A 61 18.75 -8.07 -6.00
N LEU A 62 19.68 -7.28 -6.56
CA LEU A 62 19.39 -6.40 -7.71
C LEU A 62 18.87 -7.16 -8.94
N THR A 63 18.99 -8.49 -8.99
CA THR A 63 18.49 -9.31 -10.08
C THR A 63 17.03 -9.75 -9.87
N ARG A 64 16.47 -9.58 -8.66
CA ARG A 64 15.12 -9.98 -8.28
C ARG A 64 14.41 -8.86 -7.53
N MET A 65 13.68 -8.01 -8.27
CA MET A 65 12.65 -7.14 -7.68
C MET A 65 11.39 -7.97 -7.31
N ASP A 66 11.54 -9.03 -6.53
CA ASP A 66 10.42 -9.84 -6.03
C ASP A 66 10.29 -9.69 -4.49
N ALA A 67 9.11 -9.97 -3.94
CA ALA A 67 8.85 -9.82 -2.49
C ALA A 67 9.56 -10.85 -1.60
N THR A 68 10.49 -11.64 -2.16
CA THR A 68 11.33 -12.52 -1.35
C THR A 68 12.44 -11.74 -0.63
N ASP A 69 12.70 -10.49 -1.02
CA ASP A 69 13.57 -9.56 -0.29
C ASP A 69 12.74 -8.56 0.55
N LEU A 70 12.87 -8.66 1.87
CA LEU A 70 12.20 -7.74 2.81
C LEU A 70 12.65 -6.29 2.61
N ASN A 71 13.87 -6.06 2.16
CA ASN A 71 14.37 -4.71 1.89
C ASN A 71 13.63 -4.08 0.69
N SER A 72 13.50 -4.84 -0.40
CA SER A 72 12.73 -4.45 -1.58
C SER A 72 11.24 -4.30 -1.29
N LEU A 73 10.67 -5.17 -0.45
CA LEU A 73 9.28 -5.07 -0.01
C LEU A 73 9.02 -3.79 0.80
N PHE A 74 9.93 -3.43 1.71
CA PHE A 74 9.83 -2.19 2.48
C PHE A 74 9.89 -0.96 1.58
N ASP A 75 10.81 -0.93 0.61
CA ASP A 75 10.93 0.15 -0.38
C ASP A 75 9.69 0.28 -1.25
N LEU A 76 9.13 -0.84 -1.68
CA LEU A 76 7.90 -0.89 -2.47
C LEU A 76 6.71 -0.31 -1.69
N MET A 77 6.54 -0.69 -0.43
CA MET A 77 5.49 -0.16 0.42
C MET A 77 5.65 1.35 0.65
N ALA A 78 6.86 1.78 1.01
CA ALA A 78 7.14 3.19 1.27
C ALA A 78 6.98 4.08 0.03
N SER A 79 7.49 3.64 -1.12
CA SER A 79 7.37 4.39 -2.39
C SER A 79 5.92 4.53 -2.85
N SER A 80 5.07 3.54 -2.55
CA SER A 80 3.64 3.57 -2.89
C SER A 80 2.85 4.62 -2.07
N PHE A 81 3.34 4.98 -0.88
CA PHE A 81 2.72 5.97 0.00
C PHE A 81 3.67 7.14 0.32
N TRP A 82 4.61 7.42 -0.57
CA TRP A 82 5.67 8.39 -0.30
C TRP A 82 5.16 9.83 -0.06
N PHE A 83 3.93 10.15 -0.46
CA PHE A 83 3.29 11.43 -0.16
C PHE A 83 2.90 11.61 1.32
N ASP A 84 2.81 10.53 2.12
CA ASP A 84 2.46 10.60 3.53
C ASP A 84 3.70 10.82 4.42
N LYS A 85 3.63 11.81 5.31
CA LYS A 85 4.76 12.21 6.18
C LYS A 85 5.14 11.15 7.21
N ASP A 86 4.18 10.38 7.70
CA ASP A 86 4.46 9.32 8.67
C ASP A 86 5.19 8.17 7.98
N VAL A 87 4.81 7.86 6.73
CA VAL A 87 5.52 6.88 5.89
C VAL A 87 6.95 7.33 5.61
N GLN A 88 7.15 8.60 5.25
CA GLN A 88 8.49 9.18 5.08
C GLN A 88 9.32 9.09 6.36
N ALA A 89 8.73 9.45 7.52
CA ALA A 89 9.43 9.43 8.80
C ALA A 89 9.83 8.00 9.18
N LEU A 90 8.94 7.03 9.02
CA LEU A 90 9.21 5.61 9.29
C LEU A 90 10.29 5.06 8.35
N PHE A 91 10.26 5.45 7.07
CA PHE A 91 11.32 5.09 6.13
C PHE A 91 12.67 5.64 6.57
N VAL A 92 12.72 6.94 6.91
CA VAL A 92 13.96 7.60 7.34
C VAL A 92 14.50 7.01 8.63
N GLN A 93 13.62 6.63 9.56
CA GLN A 93 14.00 5.94 10.79
C GLN A 93 14.73 4.62 10.53
N HIS A 94 14.26 3.83 9.55
CA HIS A 94 14.76 2.46 9.33
C HIS A 94 15.87 2.36 8.26
N LYS A 95 15.85 3.24 7.26
CA LYS A 95 16.76 3.20 6.10
C LYS A 95 17.57 4.49 5.89
N GLY A 96 17.32 5.52 6.68
CA GLY A 96 17.98 6.83 6.53
C GLY A 96 17.38 7.67 5.41
N SER A 97 18.13 8.65 4.92
CA SER A 97 17.64 9.57 3.87
C SER A 97 17.27 8.81 2.59
N PHE A 98 16.15 9.18 1.97
CA PHE A 98 15.72 8.60 0.70
C PHE A 98 16.75 8.90 -0.39
N ASN A 99 17.47 7.86 -0.81
CA ASN A 99 18.38 7.90 -1.95
C ASN A 99 17.81 7.01 -3.05
N ILE A 100 17.97 7.44 -4.30
CA ILE A 100 17.50 6.72 -5.50
C ILE A 100 18.17 5.34 -5.62
N THR A 101 19.34 5.16 -5.00
CA THR A 101 19.97 3.86 -4.84
C THR A 101 19.31 3.10 -3.68
N PRO A 102 18.82 1.86 -3.90
CA PRO A 102 18.28 1.02 -2.83
C PRO A 102 19.33 0.93 -1.72
N SER A 103 19.06 1.58 -0.60
CA SER A 103 19.93 1.46 0.56
C SER A 103 19.57 0.14 1.22
N PRO A 104 20.53 -0.74 1.56
CA PRO A 104 20.20 -1.92 2.34
C PRO A 104 19.65 -1.49 3.70
N MET A 105 18.81 -2.33 4.32
CA MET A 105 18.56 -2.21 5.75
C MET A 105 19.89 -2.19 6.51
N GLN A 106 19.90 -1.62 7.72
CA GLN A 106 21.13 -1.47 8.51
C GLN A 106 21.93 -2.80 8.57
N PRO A 107 23.26 -2.77 8.39
CA PRO A 107 24.08 -3.99 8.43
C PRO A 107 23.86 -4.77 9.73
N GLY A 108 23.60 -6.06 9.62
CA GLY A 108 23.31 -6.95 10.76
C GLY A 108 21.84 -7.06 11.16
N THR A 109 20.91 -6.41 10.44
CA THR A 109 19.46 -6.60 10.63
C THR A 109 19.10 -8.08 10.41
N SER A 110 18.48 -8.73 11.40
CA SER A 110 17.99 -10.10 11.26
C SER A 110 16.74 -10.18 10.38
N VAL A 111 16.40 -11.38 9.89
CA VAL A 111 15.14 -11.60 9.15
C VAL A 111 13.93 -11.17 9.97
N ASP A 112 13.90 -11.51 11.25
CA ASP A 112 12.80 -11.15 12.16
C ASP A 112 12.70 -9.64 12.37
N GLU A 113 13.82 -8.96 12.53
CA GLU A 113 13.85 -7.50 12.68
C GLU A 113 13.40 -6.81 11.39
N ALA A 114 13.87 -7.28 10.23
CA ALA A 114 13.41 -6.79 8.93
C ALA A 114 11.91 -7.03 8.71
N ALA A 115 11.41 -8.21 9.12
CA ALA A 115 9.99 -8.55 9.02
C ALA A 115 9.14 -7.64 9.91
N GLU A 116 9.57 -7.36 11.14
CA GLU A 116 8.85 -6.44 12.03
C GLU A 116 8.86 -4.99 11.49
N LYS A 117 9.96 -4.53 10.87
CA LYS A 117 9.99 -3.23 10.16
C LYS A 117 8.97 -3.19 9.02
N CYS A 118 8.89 -4.26 8.22
CA CYS A 118 7.87 -4.40 7.19
C CYS A 118 6.45 -4.41 7.78
N CYS A 119 6.22 -5.10 8.91
CA CYS A 119 4.93 -5.09 9.61
C CYS A 119 4.51 -3.67 10.03
N GLN A 120 5.44 -2.88 10.56
CA GLN A 120 5.18 -1.49 10.96
C GLN A 120 4.75 -0.64 9.76
N MET A 121 5.46 -0.78 8.63
CA MET A 121 5.12 -0.08 7.39
C MET A 121 3.74 -0.51 6.86
N ALA A 122 3.47 -1.82 6.80
CA ALA A 122 2.19 -2.37 6.37
C ALA A 122 1.03 -1.87 7.26
N SER A 123 1.21 -1.89 8.58
CA SER A 123 0.23 -1.41 9.55
C SER A 123 -0.06 0.09 9.38
N LEU A 124 0.98 0.89 9.14
CA LEU A 124 0.84 2.31 8.88
C LEU A 124 0.05 2.57 7.58
N ILE A 125 0.36 1.82 6.52
CA ILE A 125 -0.37 1.88 5.26
C ILE A 125 -1.84 1.50 5.46
N LEU A 126 -2.15 0.42 6.18
CA LEU A 126 -3.52 0.01 6.45
C LEU A 126 -4.33 1.05 7.21
N LYS A 127 -3.67 1.81 8.10
CA LYS A 127 -4.30 2.91 8.82
C LYS A 127 -4.65 4.09 7.90
N LYS A 128 -3.83 4.34 6.87
CA LYS A 128 -3.93 5.54 6.01
C LYS A 128 -4.69 5.29 4.71
N ALA A 129 -4.48 4.12 4.10
CA ALA A 129 -4.95 3.77 2.78
C ALA A 129 -6.47 3.93 2.60
N PRO A 130 -7.35 3.51 3.54
CA PRO A 130 -8.79 3.68 3.36
C PRO A 130 -9.20 5.13 3.15
N SER A 131 -8.69 6.06 3.99
CA SER A 131 -9.03 7.48 3.89
C SER A 131 -8.49 8.09 2.59
N VAL A 132 -7.24 7.76 2.23
CA VAL A 132 -6.64 8.24 0.99
C VAL A 132 -7.42 7.75 -0.23
N MET A 133 -7.84 6.48 -0.23
CA MET A 133 -8.61 5.91 -1.32
C MET A 133 -10.01 6.52 -1.43
N ASP A 134 -10.65 6.79 -0.29
CA ASP A 134 -11.93 7.49 -0.21
C ASP A 134 -11.85 8.91 -0.79
N ASP A 135 -10.81 9.66 -0.41
CA ASP A 135 -10.61 11.02 -0.92
C ASP A 135 -10.31 11.01 -2.42
N ASN A 136 -9.47 10.08 -2.89
CA ASN A 136 -9.19 9.92 -4.32
C ASN A 136 -10.44 9.46 -5.09
N LEU A 137 -11.28 8.61 -4.51
CA LEU A 137 -12.55 8.20 -5.11
C LEU A 137 -13.49 9.39 -5.28
N LYS A 138 -13.62 10.27 -4.28
CA LYS A 138 -14.41 11.51 -4.39
C LYS A 138 -13.89 12.40 -5.52
N ILE A 139 -12.58 12.62 -5.57
CA ILE A 139 -11.94 13.41 -6.63
C ILE A 139 -12.25 12.81 -8.00
N MET A 140 -12.09 11.49 -8.16
CA MET A 140 -12.41 10.80 -9.41
C MET A 140 -13.89 10.96 -9.77
N TRP A 141 -14.78 10.81 -8.80
CA TRP A 141 -16.22 10.90 -8.97
C TRP A 141 -16.66 12.31 -9.40
N ASP A 142 -16.12 13.35 -8.76
CA ASP A 142 -16.38 14.74 -9.12
C ASP A 142 -15.94 15.04 -10.56
N LYS A 143 -14.78 14.49 -10.97
CA LYS A 143 -14.30 14.60 -12.36
C LYS A 143 -15.20 13.86 -13.34
N LEU A 144 -15.72 12.69 -12.96
CA LEU A 144 -16.68 11.93 -13.78
C LEU A 144 -18.00 12.68 -13.94
N ILE A 145 -18.56 13.25 -12.86
CA ILE A 145 -19.77 14.08 -12.92
C ILE A 145 -19.54 15.31 -13.78
N ALA A 146 -18.40 16.00 -13.60
CA ALA A 146 -18.09 17.19 -14.38
C ALA A 146 -17.96 16.91 -15.89
N GLN A 147 -17.39 15.76 -16.26
CA GLN A 147 -17.23 15.35 -17.66
C GLN A 147 -18.50 14.73 -18.25
N PHE A 148 -19.28 14.01 -17.44
CA PHE A 148 -20.40 13.19 -17.88
C PHE A 148 -21.63 13.35 -16.96
N PRO A 149 -22.16 14.58 -16.80
CA PRO A 149 -23.21 14.87 -15.81
C PRO A 149 -24.54 14.17 -16.08
N ALA A 150 -24.79 13.78 -17.34
CA ALA A 150 -26.00 13.02 -17.72
C ALA A 150 -25.93 11.53 -17.38
N ILE A 151 -24.73 11.02 -17.08
CA ILE A 151 -24.45 9.59 -16.89
C ILE A 151 -24.20 9.29 -15.40
N PHE A 152 -23.44 10.16 -14.73
CA PHE A 152 -23.03 9.95 -13.34
C PHE A 152 -23.88 10.80 -12.39
N PRO A 153 -24.60 10.17 -11.45
CA PRO A 153 -25.38 10.91 -10.46
C PRO A 153 -24.45 11.57 -9.41
N PRO A 154 -24.82 12.74 -8.89
CA PRO A 154 -24.15 13.29 -7.72
C PRO A 154 -24.33 12.34 -6.53
N LYS A 155 -23.24 12.07 -5.82
CA LYS A 155 -23.21 11.21 -4.62
C LYS A 155 -22.46 11.93 -3.51
N GLU A 156 -22.97 11.86 -2.30
CA GLU A 156 -22.39 12.57 -1.14
C GLU A 156 -21.38 11.71 -0.38
N SER A 157 -21.55 10.39 -0.39
CA SER A 157 -20.71 9.44 0.34
C SER A 157 -19.89 8.53 -0.59
N THR A 158 -18.69 8.14 -0.16
CA THR A 158 -17.83 7.20 -0.88
C THR A 158 -18.45 5.80 -0.94
N GLN A 159 -19.23 5.43 0.08
CA GLN A 159 -19.98 4.18 0.10
C GLN A 159 -21.03 4.15 -1.01
N GLU A 160 -21.77 5.24 -1.23
CA GLU A 160 -22.70 5.31 -2.35
C GLU A 160 -22.01 5.28 -3.71
N MET A 161 -20.87 5.96 -3.85
CA MET A 161 -20.06 5.92 -5.06
C MET A 161 -19.63 4.48 -5.37
N ARG A 162 -19.10 3.76 -4.37
CA ARG A 162 -18.72 2.34 -4.50
C ARG A 162 -19.90 1.43 -4.81
N ALA A 163 -21.02 1.63 -4.12
CA ALA A 163 -22.23 0.85 -4.34
C ALA A 163 -22.75 1.05 -5.76
N TRP A 164 -22.73 2.29 -6.26
CA TRP A 164 -23.11 2.58 -7.64
C TRP A 164 -22.15 1.93 -8.64
N ILE A 165 -20.84 2.10 -8.47
CA ILE A 165 -19.81 1.53 -9.36
C ILE A 165 -19.89 0.01 -9.46
N ASN A 166 -20.27 -0.66 -8.38
CA ASN A 166 -20.39 -2.12 -8.34
C ASN A 166 -21.79 -2.64 -8.68
N ALA A 167 -22.78 -1.78 -8.90
CA ALA A 167 -24.11 -2.19 -9.30
C ALA A 167 -24.15 -2.55 -10.80
N ASP A 168 -24.80 -3.65 -11.16
CA ASP A 168 -24.94 -4.08 -12.56
C ASP A 168 -25.57 -2.99 -13.46
N ALA A 169 -26.49 -2.21 -12.89
CA ALA A 169 -27.15 -1.10 -13.58
C ALA A 169 -26.19 0.01 -14.04
N SER A 170 -25.03 0.19 -13.39
CA SER A 170 -24.04 1.19 -13.78
C SER A 170 -23.01 0.68 -14.79
N GLN A 171 -22.99 -0.61 -15.10
CA GLN A 171 -21.98 -1.22 -15.95
C GLN A 171 -21.94 -0.59 -17.35
N ALA A 172 -23.11 -0.29 -17.93
CA ALA A 172 -23.19 0.40 -19.22
C ALA A 172 -22.61 1.83 -19.16
N ALA A 173 -22.85 2.55 -18.06
CA ALA A 173 -22.26 3.86 -17.83
C ALA A 173 -20.73 3.78 -17.72
N MET A 174 -20.21 2.80 -16.96
CA MET A 174 -18.77 2.58 -16.83
C MET A 174 -18.11 2.16 -18.15
N GLN A 175 -18.83 1.45 -19.03
CA GLN A 175 -18.34 1.09 -20.37
C GLN A 175 -18.41 2.25 -21.37
N SER A 176 -19.19 3.29 -21.11
CA SER A 176 -19.27 4.46 -21.99
C SER A 176 -18.06 5.40 -21.87
N VAL A 177 -17.37 5.36 -20.72
CA VAL A 177 -16.23 6.26 -20.45
C VAL A 177 -14.98 5.74 -21.15
N GLN A 178 -14.58 6.44 -22.22
CA GLN A 178 -13.36 6.15 -22.98
C GLN A 178 -12.19 7.07 -22.63
N LYS A 179 -12.48 8.27 -22.10
CA LYS A 179 -11.49 9.29 -21.74
C LYS A 179 -11.83 9.83 -20.36
N LEU A 180 -10.83 9.93 -19.50
CA LEU A 180 -10.99 10.44 -18.14
C LEU A 180 -9.93 11.49 -17.82
N GLU A 181 -10.36 12.72 -17.61
CA GLU A 181 -9.48 13.80 -17.17
C GLU A 181 -9.37 13.84 -15.64
N LEU A 182 -8.18 13.51 -15.12
CA LEU A 182 -7.83 13.58 -13.71
C LEU A 182 -6.78 14.68 -13.41
N GLY A 183 -6.46 15.50 -14.42
CA GLY A 183 -5.52 16.60 -14.29
C GLY A 183 -5.99 17.68 -13.31
N ARG A 184 -5.02 18.45 -12.80
CA ARG A 184 -5.21 19.49 -11.78
C ARG A 184 -6.01 18.97 -10.59
N SER A 185 -5.58 17.84 -10.05
CA SER A 185 -6.22 17.26 -8.87
C SER A 185 -5.20 16.93 -7.79
N LYS A 186 -5.67 16.94 -6.55
CA LYS A 186 -4.90 16.46 -5.39
C LYS A 186 -4.96 14.94 -5.28
N MET A 187 -5.22 14.24 -6.38
CA MET A 187 -5.28 12.79 -6.38
C MET A 187 -3.87 12.27 -6.13
N GLN A 188 -3.75 11.35 -5.17
CA GLN A 188 -2.46 10.78 -4.73
C GLN A 188 -2.30 9.33 -5.18
N ILE A 189 -3.40 8.58 -5.26
CA ILE A 189 -3.47 7.18 -5.68
C ILE A 189 -4.68 7.01 -6.60
N VAL A 190 -4.59 6.12 -7.57
CA VAL A 190 -5.75 5.73 -8.37
C VAL A 190 -6.59 4.70 -7.61
N PRO A 191 -7.87 4.98 -7.32
CA PRO A 191 -8.73 4.05 -6.61
C PRO A 191 -8.97 2.77 -7.44
N PRO A 192 -9.07 1.56 -6.82
CA PRO A 192 -9.24 0.29 -7.55
C PRO A 192 -10.51 0.26 -8.40
N GLU A 193 -11.51 1.08 -8.06
CA GLU A 193 -12.75 1.29 -8.79
C GLU A 193 -12.53 1.72 -10.25
N VAL A 194 -11.38 2.33 -10.58
CA VAL A 194 -11.02 2.66 -11.99
C VAL A 194 -11.04 1.43 -12.89
N ASN A 195 -10.76 0.24 -12.33
CA ASN A 195 -10.71 -1.02 -13.09
C ASN A 195 -12.09 -1.44 -13.63
N ARG A 196 -13.18 -0.87 -13.10
CA ARG A 196 -14.53 -1.09 -13.63
C ARG A 196 -14.76 -0.34 -14.95
N ILE A 197 -13.95 0.66 -15.27
CA ILE A 197 -14.02 1.43 -16.52
C ILE A 197 -13.28 0.66 -17.63
N SER A 198 -13.89 -0.44 -18.09
CA SER A 198 -13.24 -1.40 -18.99
C SER A 198 -12.91 -0.89 -20.40
N GLN A 199 -13.53 0.23 -20.83
CA GLN A 199 -13.32 0.86 -22.15
C GLN A 199 -12.41 2.09 -22.08
N LEU A 200 -11.81 2.36 -20.92
CA LEU A 200 -10.94 3.51 -20.74
C LEU A 200 -9.71 3.39 -21.64
N SER A 201 -9.56 4.37 -22.54
CA SER A 201 -8.48 4.44 -23.51
C SER A 201 -7.51 5.59 -23.22
N GLN A 202 -7.94 6.63 -22.52
CA GLN A 202 -7.08 7.79 -22.23
C GLN A 202 -7.36 8.28 -20.81
N VAL A 203 -6.31 8.53 -20.04
CA VAL A 203 -6.37 9.24 -18.76
C VAL A 203 -5.39 10.38 -18.82
N TYR A 204 -5.88 11.60 -18.57
CA TYR A 204 -5.06 12.81 -18.57
C TYR A 204 -4.71 13.19 -17.13
N LEU A 205 -3.42 13.27 -16.81
CA LEU A 205 -2.87 13.47 -15.45
C LEU A 205 -1.92 14.67 -15.36
N TYR A 206 -2.19 15.73 -16.11
CA TYR A 206 -1.37 16.93 -16.04
C TYR A 206 -1.57 17.64 -14.69
N GLU A 207 -0.48 18.12 -14.06
CA GLU A 207 -0.54 18.90 -12.82
C GLU A 207 -1.28 18.20 -11.64
N SER A 208 -1.14 16.87 -11.50
CA SER A 208 -1.68 16.11 -10.36
C SER A 208 -0.57 15.64 -9.41
N GLU A 209 -0.88 15.52 -8.12
CA GLU A 209 0.09 15.02 -7.12
C GLU A 209 0.56 13.59 -7.42
N LEU A 210 -0.34 12.77 -7.97
CA LEU A 210 -0.06 11.43 -8.49
C LEU A 210 1.06 11.42 -9.55
N GLY A 211 1.18 12.49 -10.36
CA GLY A 211 2.25 12.64 -11.35
C GLY A 211 3.63 12.87 -10.75
N SER A 212 3.73 13.17 -9.44
CA SER A 212 5.01 13.33 -8.75
C SER A 212 5.60 12.01 -8.26
N TYR A 213 4.81 10.91 -8.27
CA TYR A 213 5.17 9.62 -7.69
C TYR A 213 4.87 8.46 -8.66
N PRO A 214 5.80 8.14 -9.58
CA PRO A 214 5.56 7.18 -10.67
C PRO A 214 5.26 5.75 -10.18
N TYR A 215 5.80 5.35 -9.02
CA TYR A 215 5.62 4.02 -8.45
C TYR A 215 4.20 3.73 -7.97
N VAL A 216 3.37 4.77 -7.74
CA VAL A 216 1.96 4.60 -7.37
C VAL A 216 1.16 3.91 -8.48
N PHE A 217 1.55 4.07 -9.75
CA PHE A 217 0.96 3.33 -10.86
C PHE A 217 1.49 1.90 -10.98
N GLU A 218 2.78 1.71 -10.68
CA GLU A 218 3.42 0.40 -10.76
C GLU A 218 2.96 -0.54 -9.65
N ALA A 219 2.63 0.00 -8.48
CA ALA A 219 2.09 -0.74 -7.35
C ALA A 219 0.68 -1.31 -7.61
N HIS A 220 0.02 -0.95 -8.71
CA HIS A 220 -1.26 -1.52 -9.17
C HIS A 220 -1.09 -2.27 -10.52
N PRO A 221 -0.32 -3.37 -10.61
CA PRO A 221 0.21 -3.88 -11.88
C PRO A 221 -0.72 -4.82 -12.68
N ARG A 222 -1.94 -5.18 -12.25
CA ARG A 222 -2.85 -6.08 -13.00
C ARG A 222 -4.29 -5.55 -12.98
N GLU A 223 -4.99 -5.27 -14.09
CA GLU A 223 -5.01 -5.87 -15.44
C GLU A 223 -4.94 -4.81 -16.56
N SER A 224 -3.90 -4.83 -17.39
CA SER A 224 -3.69 -3.83 -18.44
C SER A 224 -4.56 -4.05 -19.70
N LYS A 225 -5.86 -3.80 -19.61
CA LYS A 225 -6.54 -3.04 -20.69
C LYS A 225 -6.20 -1.56 -20.56
N ILE A 226 -6.19 -1.06 -19.32
CA ILE A 226 -5.90 0.33 -18.99
C ILE A 226 -4.45 0.69 -19.39
N ARG A 227 -3.41 -0.01 -18.92
CA ARG A 227 -2.00 0.30 -19.33
C ARG A 227 -1.70 0.12 -20.82
N LYS A 228 -2.39 -0.79 -21.53
CA LYS A 228 -2.22 -1.01 -22.98
C LYS A 228 -2.91 0.07 -23.82
N ASN A 229 -4.01 0.63 -23.32
CA ASN A 229 -4.77 1.64 -24.03
C ASN A 229 -4.38 3.07 -23.62
N LEU A 230 -3.96 3.27 -22.37
CA LEU A 230 -3.45 4.53 -21.83
C LEU A 230 -2.26 5.00 -22.64
N LYS A 231 -2.52 5.92 -23.57
CA LYS A 231 -1.48 6.80 -24.10
C LYS A 231 -1.06 7.74 -22.96
N MET A 232 -0.07 7.32 -22.17
CA MET A 232 0.59 8.14 -21.15
C MET A 232 1.53 9.19 -21.80
N ASP A 233 1.21 9.65 -23.01
CA ASP A 233 2.08 10.44 -23.88
C ASP A 233 2.19 11.91 -23.45
N THR A 234 1.77 12.25 -22.23
CA THR A 234 1.87 13.63 -21.74
C THR A 234 2.02 13.69 -20.22
N PHE A 235 3.03 13.01 -19.67
CA PHE A 235 3.63 13.52 -18.44
C PHE A 235 4.39 14.81 -18.76
N SER A 236 3.67 15.93 -18.82
CA SER A 236 4.31 17.21 -18.56
C SER A 236 4.53 17.29 -17.05
N PHE A 237 5.70 16.88 -16.58
CA PHE A 237 6.17 17.19 -15.24
C PHE A 237 6.42 18.71 -15.17
N SER A 238 5.35 19.50 -15.10
CA SER A 238 5.46 20.90 -14.71
C SER A 238 5.81 20.91 -13.23
N ARG A 239 7.07 21.23 -12.93
CA ARG A 239 7.64 21.39 -11.58
C ARG A 239 6.66 22.12 -10.66
N GLY A 240 5.89 21.38 -9.87
CA GLY A 240 5.28 21.91 -8.66
C GLY A 240 6.38 22.23 -7.63
N PRO A 241 6.15 23.15 -6.69
CA PRO A 241 7.19 23.69 -5.81
C PRO A 241 7.69 22.70 -4.73
N TYR A 242 7.20 21.47 -4.73
CA TYR A 242 7.68 20.45 -3.81
C TYR A 242 8.91 19.79 -4.41
N HIS A 243 10.06 20.25 -3.92
CA HIS A 243 11.36 19.64 -4.09
C HIS A 243 11.27 18.12 -3.84
N LEU A 244 11.18 17.33 -4.91
CA LEU A 244 12.04 16.16 -4.97
C LEU A 244 13.47 16.69 -4.82
N PRO A 245 14.32 16.11 -3.96
CA PRO A 245 15.73 16.48 -3.93
C PRO A 245 16.32 16.04 -5.27
N CYS A 246 16.22 16.90 -6.28
CA CYS A 246 17.06 16.84 -7.45
C CYS A 246 18.48 16.93 -6.94
N ALA A 247 19.17 15.78 -6.97
CA ALA A 247 20.62 15.69 -6.97
C ALA A 247 21.14 16.66 -8.03
N SER A 248 21.50 17.85 -7.56
CA SER A 248 22.07 18.89 -8.39
C SER A 248 23.58 18.69 -8.34
N ARG A 249 24.14 18.51 -9.54
CA ARG A 249 25.56 18.53 -9.93
C ARG A 249 26.30 17.20 -9.93
N ILE A 250 26.19 16.56 -11.10
CA ILE A 250 27.35 16.10 -11.85
C ILE A 250 28.23 17.32 -12.15
N ILE A 251 29.47 17.31 -11.65
CA ILE A 251 30.68 17.57 -12.43
C ILE A 251 31.59 16.38 -12.18
#